data_AF-M5BNZ6-F1
#
_entry.id   AF-M5BNZ6-F1
#
_cell.length_a   1.000
_cell.length_b   1.000
_cell.length_c   1.000
_cell.angle_alpha   90.00
_cell.angle_beta   90.00
_cell.angle_gamma   90.00
#
_symmetry.space_group_name_H-M   'P 1'
#
loop_
_entity.id
_entity.type
_entity.pdbx_description
1 polymer ?
#
loop_
_entity_poly.entity_id
_entity_poly.type
_entity_poly.pdbx_seq_one_letter_code
_entity_poly.pdbx_strand_id
1 'polypeptide(L)'
;MESDQDDDDDGEPIAKFSFPEIDQQIRRAVLSYGAVFPKLNWTAPKDASWMLSSGGPLRCTSPADVYLLLKSSDFAMHDLDTNRIFDGCLDNLHSNGGQATNGFTNGIPDGLAVDSSSASADLVETDRTVQLELVLKKWYDVERSREVRCFVWNNQLLAISQRDPNFFEHLLPQETQNTMRSTTLKFWNEEVKFKFANGQVVSYVMDLLLTRDLLRAHVVDFNPYAPRTDPLLFEWSELADLHTRAEQIAIELEIDSLNLEESVPIDSRTVSGIELPLLRVVNSPNQSARPMYSHNMIPADALSDNAMRFAAEIAVEMAQREREAQDAEARRGER
;
A
#
# COMPACT_ATOMS: atom_id res chain seq x y z
N MET A 1 60.34 -25.65 -19.31
CA MET A 1 60.15 -24.72 -18.19
C MET A 1 60.00 -23.36 -18.85
N GLU A 2 58.86 -22.70 -18.88
CA GLU A 2 57.68 -22.76 -18.02
C GLU A 2 56.40 -22.77 -18.87
N SER A 3 55.40 -23.48 -18.35
CA SER A 3 54.01 -23.51 -18.81
C SER A 3 53.23 -22.56 -17.91
N ASP A 4 52.68 -21.50 -18.47
CA ASP A 4 51.71 -20.64 -17.78
C ASP A 4 50.40 -21.44 -17.62
N GLN A 5 50.13 -21.85 -16.39
CA GLN A 5 48.92 -22.55 -15.95
C GLN A 5 47.85 -21.52 -15.59
N ASP A 6 46.73 -21.61 -16.33
CA ASP A 6 45.34 -21.62 -15.86
C ASP A 6 45.01 -20.75 -14.64
N ASP A 7 44.37 -19.59 -14.91
CA ASP A 7 43.61 -18.84 -13.91
C ASP A 7 42.34 -19.63 -13.53
N ASP A 8 42.33 -20.17 -12.30
CA ASP A 8 41.18 -20.76 -11.62
C ASP A 8 40.10 -19.69 -11.34
N ASP A 9 39.07 -19.62 -12.18
CA ASP A 9 37.81 -18.92 -11.89
C ASP A 9 36.89 -19.83 -11.05
N ASP A 10 37.18 -19.94 -9.75
CA ASP A 10 36.39 -20.64 -8.73
C ASP A 10 35.08 -19.89 -8.36
N GLY A 11 34.39 -19.32 -9.34
CA GLY A 11 33.06 -18.75 -9.15
C GLY A 11 31.99 -19.83 -9.32
N GLU A 12 31.20 -20.13 -8.28
CA GLU A 12 30.03 -21.00 -8.45
C GLU A 12 29.16 -20.49 -9.61
N PRO A 13 28.66 -21.37 -10.50
CA PRO A 13 27.92 -20.96 -11.68
C PRO A 13 26.67 -20.17 -11.27
N ILE A 14 26.65 -18.88 -11.60
CA ILE A 14 25.50 -18.00 -11.32
C ILE A 14 24.27 -18.61 -12.00
N ALA A 15 23.26 -18.97 -11.20
CA ALA A 15 22.03 -19.54 -11.71
C ALA A 15 21.37 -18.58 -12.71
N LYS A 16 21.31 -19.00 -13.98
CA LYS A 16 20.70 -18.22 -15.06
C LYS A 16 19.22 -18.60 -15.17
N PHE A 17 18.37 -17.74 -14.63
CA PHE A 17 16.93 -17.88 -14.76
C PHE A 17 16.42 -17.19 -16.04
N SER A 18 15.43 -17.78 -16.70
CA SER A 18 14.78 -17.22 -17.88
C SER A 18 13.27 -17.38 -17.75
N PHE A 19 12.55 -16.27 -17.92
CA PHE A 19 11.09 -16.21 -17.77
C PHE A 19 10.43 -15.68 -19.04
N PRO A 20 10.52 -16.40 -20.18
CA PRO A 20 10.16 -15.86 -21.50
C PRO A 20 8.71 -15.39 -21.59
N GLU A 21 7.78 -16.09 -20.93
CA GLU A 21 6.36 -15.71 -20.92
C GLU A 21 6.13 -14.41 -20.13
N ILE A 22 6.72 -14.27 -18.94
CA ILE A 22 6.63 -13.05 -18.12
C ILE A 22 7.27 -11.87 -18.87
N ASP A 23 8.45 -12.08 -19.46
CA ASP A 23 9.14 -11.07 -20.28
C ASP A 23 8.23 -10.57 -21.41
N GLN A 24 7.57 -11.49 -22.12
CA GLN A 24 6.67 -11.14 -23.20
C GLN A 24 5.45 -10.35 -22.70
N GLN A 25 4.88 -10.74 -21.56
CA GLN A 25 3.76 -10.02 -20.94
C GLN A 25 4.14 -8.61 -20.50
N ILE A 26 5.33 -8.44 -19.89
CA ILE A 26 5.84 -7.11 -19.52
C ILE A 26 6.04 -6.25 -20.77
N ARG A 27 6.68 -6.80 -21.82
CA ARG A 27 6.89 -6.07 -23.09
C ARG A 27 5.57 -5.63 -23.72
N ARG A 28 4.53 -6.48 -23.71
CA ARG A 28 3.20 -6.13 -24.21
C ARG A 28 2.56 -4.99 -23.40
N ALA A 29 2.70 -5.02 -22.08
CA ALA A 29 2.17 -3.96 -21.21
C ALA A 29 2.88 -2.63 -21.44
N VAL A 30 4.22 -2.65 -21.53
CA VAL A 30 5.03 -1.47 -21.86
C VAL A 30 4.65 -0.92 -23.24
N LEU A 31 4.51 -1.78 -24.25
CA LEU A 31 4.09 -1.33 -25.59
C LEU A 31 2.73 -0.64 -25.58
N SER A 32 1.80 -1.15 -24.77
CA SER A 32 0.43 -0.63 -24.67
C SER A 32 0.35 0.69 -23.89
N TYR A 33 1.20 0.87 -22.88
CA TYR A 33 1.13 1.99 -21.95
C TYR A 33 2.26 3.03 -22.10
N GLY A 34 3.29 2.73 -22.89
CA GLY A 34 4.52 3.52 -23.06
C GLY A 34 5.50 3.34 -21.90
N ALA A 35 5.00 3.39 -20.66
CA ALA A 35 5.75 3.06 -19.46
C ALA A 35 4.82 2.46 -18.39
N VAL A 36 5.38 1.63 -17.53
CA VAL A 36 4.63 0.93 -16.47
C VAL A 36 5.26 1.15 -15.10
N PHE A 37 4.41 1.03 -14.08
CA PHE A 37 4.75 1.03 -12.67
C PHE A 37 4.48 -0.39 -12.13
N PRO A 38 5.50 -1.12 -11.66
CA PRO A 38 5.32 -2.46 -11.11
C PRO A 38 4.91 -2.42 -9.63
N LYS A 39 4.08 -3.38 -9.20
CA LYS A 39 3.91 -3.77 -7.80
C LYS A 39 3.62 -5.26 -7.70
N LEU A 40 3.82 -5.84 -6.52
CA LEU A 40 3.29 -7.16 -6.19
C LEU A 40 1.87 -7.02 -5.63
N ASN A 41 1.33 -8.09 -5.06
CA ASN A 41 -0.03 -8.16 -4.54
C ASN A 41 -0.38 -6.96 -3.66
N TRP A 42 0.51 -6.57 -2.74
CA TRP A 42 0.22 -5.54 -1.75
C TRP A 42 1.10 -4.32 -1.91
N THR A 43 2.40 -4.52 -2.10
CA THR A 43 3.37 -3.43 -1.95
C THR A 43 4.07 -3.08 -3.26
N ALA A 44 4.29 -1.78 -3.45
CA ALA A 44 5.02 -1.24 -4.59
C ALA A 44 6.45 -0.86 -4.19
N PRO A 45 7.45 -0.98 -5.08
CA PRO A 45 8.87 -0.85 -4.75
C PRO A 45 9.33 0.60 -4.57
N LYS A 46 8.63 1.41 -3.76
CA LYS A 46 8.86 2.86 -3.65
C LYS A 46 10.20 3.20 -2.98
N ASP A 47 10.70 2.34 -2.10
CA ASP A 47 12.07 2.37 -1.56
C ASP A 47 13.15 2.24 -2.64
N ALA A 48 12.87 1.52 -3.71
CA ALA A 48 13.79 1.36 -4.85
C ALA A 48 13.60 2.43 -5.92
N SER A 49 12.87 3.51 -5.65
CA SER A 49 12.56 4.56 -6.65
C SER A 49 13.78 5.24 -7.27
N TRP A 50 14.92 5.21 -6.58
CA TRP A 50 16.20 5.77 -7.01
C TRP A 50 16.98 4.88 -7.98
N MET A 51 16.57 3.62 -8.16
CA MET A 51 17.30 2.64 -8.98
C MET A 51 17.30 2.96 -10.47
N LEU A 52 16.20 3.51 -10.98
CA LEU A 52 16.07 3.85 -12.39
C LEU A 52 16.56 5.29 -12.61
N SER A 53 17.78 5.42 -13.12
CA SER A 53 18.36 6.74 -13.44
C SER A 53 17.77 7.35 -14.73
N SER A 54 17.18 6.54 -15.60
CA SER A 54 16.63 6.97 -16.89
C SER A 54 15.10 6.95 -16.87
N GLY A 55 14.48 8.12 -17.10
CA GLY A 55 13.03 8.25 -17.26
C GLY A 55 12.24 8.71 -16.03
N GLY A 56 12.83 8.71 -14.84
CA GLY A 56 12.19 9.16 -13.61
C GLY A 56 11.81 8.01 -12.66
N PRO A 57 11.38 8.34 -11.44
CA PRO A 57 11.18 7.36 -10.38
C PRO A 57 10.09 6.34 -10.75
N LEU A 58 10.40 5.06 -10.53
CA LEU A 58 9.46 3.93 -10.69
C LEU A 58 8.86 3.80 -12.11
N ARG A 59 9.52 4.39 -13.12
CA ARG A 59 9.09 4.38 -14.51
C ARG A 59 9.80 3.29 -15.30
N CYS A 60 9.16 2.14 -15.46
CA CYS A 60 9.73 1.04 -16.24
C CYS A 60 9.36 1.13 -17.72
N THR A 61 10.34 0.96 -18.58
CA THR A 61 10.23 0.89 -20.05
C THR A 61 10.77 -0.40 -20.64
N SER A 62 11.28 -1.30 -19.81
CA SER A 62 11.75 -2.62 -20.21
C SER A 62 11.46 -3.66 -19.11
N PRO A 63 11.51 -4.97 -19.41
CA PRO A 63 11.52 -6.01 -18.37
C PRO A 63 12.67 -5.87 -17.38
N ALA A 64 13.86 -5.46 -17.84
CA ALA A 64 15.02 -5.25 -16.98
C ALA A 64 14.72 -4.19 -15.90
N ASP A 65 14.06 -3.08 -16.26
CA ASP A 65 13.65 -2.04 -15.30
C ASP A 65 12.72 -2.60 -14.23
N VAL A 66 11.76 -3.46 -14.63
CA VAL A 66 10.79 -4.09 -13.70
C VAL A 66 11.50 -5.02 -12.73
N TYR A 67 12.37 -5.90 -13.24
CA TYR A 67 13.10 -6.85 -12.40
C TYR A 67 14.07 -6.15 -11.46
N LEU A 68 14.76 -5.11 -11.94
CA LEU A 68 15.69 -4.33 -11.13
C LEU A 68 14.96 -3.65 -9.97
N LEU A 69 13.83 -2.98 -10.22
CA LEU A 69 13.05 -2.35 -9.15
C LEU A 69 12.55 -3.35 -8.11
N LEU A 70 11.97 -4.46 -8.55
CA LEU A 70 11.42 -5.46 -7.63
C LEU A 70 12.51 -6.14 -6.81
N LYS A 71 13.65 -6.48 -7.43
CA LYS A 71 14.77 -7.13 -6.75
C LYS A 71 15.48 -6.20 -5.76
N SER A 72 15.48 -4.90 -6.03
CA SER A 72 16.12 -3.89 -5.18
C SER A 72 15.19 -3.28 -4.13
N SER A 73 13.96 -3.79 -4.00
CA SER A 73 12.99 -3.31 -3.04
C SER A 73 12.78 -4.30 -1.91
N ASP A 74 13.04 -3.85 -0.70
CA ASP A 74 12.72 -4.59 0.51
C ASP A 74 11.19 -4.75 0.67
N PHE A 75 10.38 -3.83 0.15
CA PHE A 75 8.91 -3.95 0.20
C PHE A 75 8.42 -5.09 -0.66
N ALA A 76 8.95 -5.19 -1.89
CA ALA A 76 8.62 -6.29 -2.76
C ALA A 76 9.08 -7.61 -2.12
N MET A 77 10.24 -7.63 -1.46
CA MET A 77 10.71 -8.80 -0.74
C MET A 77 9.84 -9.17 0.46
N HIS A 78 9.29 -8.19 1.19
CA HIS A 78 8.33 -8.44 2.27
C HIS A 78 7.10 -9.20 1.75
N ASP A 79 6.56 -8.83 0.58
CA ASP A 79 5.41 -9.51 -0.04
C ASP A 79 5.70 -10.99 -0.38
N LEU A 80 6.97 -11.38 -0.53
CA LEU A 80 7.37 -12.76 -0.82
C LEU A 80 7.47 -13.65 0.43
N ASP A 81 7.59 -13.06 1.63
CA ASP A 81 7.71 -13.82 2.88
C ASP A 81 6.33 -14.11 3.48
N THR A 82 5.83 -15.33 3.24
CA THR A 82 4.52 -15.78 3.73
C THR A 82 4.37 -15.66 5.26
N ASN A 83 5.47 -15.74 6.01
CA ASN A 83 5.44 -15.60 7.46
C ASN A 83 5.26 -14.15 7.93
N ARG A 84 5.68 -13.18 7.11
CA ARG A 84 5.60 -11.75 7.45
C ARG A 84 4.32 -11.09 6.95
N ILE A 85 3.84 -11.48 5.76
CA ILE A 85 2.66 -10.85 5.15
C ILE A 85 1.38 -11.04 5.94
N PHE A 86 1.28 -12.14 6.70
CA PHE A 86 0.12 -12.47 7.54
C PHE A 86 0.38 -12.31 9.04
N ASP A 87 1.51 -11.68 9.40
CA ASP A 87 1.77 -11.36 10.80
C ASP A 87 0.70 -10.38 11.33
N GLY A 88 0.15 -10.69 12.50
CA GLY A 88 -0.98 -9.97 13.09
C GLY A 88 -2.38 -10.35 12.56
N CYS A 89 -2.51 -11.27 11.60
CA CYS A 89 -3.81 -11.81 11.19
C CYS A 89 -4.34 -12.83 12.21
N LEU A 90 -5.53 -12.56 12.78
CA LEU A 90 -6.14 -13.39 13.83
C LEU A 90 -6.77 -14.68 13.28
N ASP A 91 -7.10 -14.71 11.98
CA ASP A 91 -7.71 -15.87 11.31
C ASP A 91 -6.71 -16.99 10.97
N ASN A 92 -5.48 -16.92 11.46
CA ASN A 92 -4.54 -18.05 11.43
C ASN A 92 -4.97 -19.22 12.33
N LEU A 93 -6.14 -19.13 12.99
CA LEU A 93 -6.72 -20.16 13.88
C LEU A 93 -8.13 -20.64 13.49
N HIS A 94 -8.72 -20.20 12.38
CA HIS A 94 -10.08 -20.65 12.02
C HIS A 94 -10.06 -21.94 11.17
N SER A 95 -10.40 -23.02 11.88
CA SER A 95 -10.69 -24.38 11.41
C SER A 95 -11.92 -24.45 10.49
N ASN A 96 -11.91 -25.50 9.64
CA ASN A 96 -12.94 -25.89 8.68
C ASN A 96 -14.39 -25.54 9.10
N GLY A 97 -14.99 -24.59 8.39
CA GLY A 97 -16.42 -24.31 8.47
C GLY A 97 -16.69 -22.89 7.98
N GLY A 98 -17.08 -22.76 6.71
CA GLY A 98 -17.24 -21.46 6.07
C GLY A 98 -18.12 -20.48 6.85
N GLN A 99 -17.50 -19.40 7.34
CA GLN A 99 -18.09 -18.06 7.39
C GLN A 99 -16.94 -17.05 7.48
N ALA A 100 -16.90 -16.12 6.53
CA ALA A 100 -15.96 -15.00 6.57
C ALA A 100 -16.37 -14.06 7.71
N THR A 101 -15.60 -14.05 8.80
CA THR A 101 -15.76 -13.10 9.89
C THR A 101 -14.70 -12.02 9.77
N ASN A 102 -15.08 -10.82 9.35
CA ASN A 102 -14.22 -9.64 9.56
C ASN A 102 -14.16 -9.33 11.05
N GLY A 103 -13.33 -9.99 11.84
CA GLY A 103 -12.86 -9.49 13.14
C GLY A 103 -13.88 -8.99 14.18
N PHE A 104 -15.20 -9.16 13.98
CA PHE A 104 -16.26 -8.64 14.84
C PHE A 104 -16.24 -9.28 16.24
N THR A 105 -15.53 -10.40 16.40
CA THR A 105 -15.40 -11.13 17.66
C THR A 105 -13.99 -11.07 18.27
N ASN A 106 -13.06 -10.30 17.70
CA ASN A 106 -11.74 -10.12 18.31
C ASN A 106 -11.83 -9.12 19.46
N GLY A 107 -12.33 -9.58 20.62
CA GLY A 107 -12.42 -8.76 21.82
C GLY A 107 -13.21 -9.31 23.02
N ILE A 108 -13.85 -10.50 22.94
CA ILE A 108 -14.51 -11.09 24.12
C ILE A 108 -13.71 -12.32 24.56
N PRO A 109 -12.98 -12.29 25.70
CA PRO A 109 -12.42 -13.50 26.27
C PRO A 109 -13.56 -14.26 26.92
N ASP A 110 -14.21 -15.16 26.18
CA ASP A 110 -15.20 -16.06 26.78
C ASP A 110 -14.46 -17.22 27.44
N GLY A 111 -14.01 -16.95 28.67
CA GLY A 111 -13.60 -17.98 29.60
C GLY A 111 -14.83 -18.75 30.06
N LEU A 112 -14.80 -20.08 29.85
CA LEU A 112 -15.38 -21.16 30.66
C LEU A 112 -16.00 -22.27 29.78
N ALA A 113 -15.16 -23.18 29.29
CA ALA A 113 -15.53 -24.60 29.24
C ALA A 113 -14.25 -25.45 29.12
N VAL A 114 -13.92 -26.11 30.22
CA VAL A 114 -13.05 -27.28 30.24
C VAL A 114 -13.85 -28.42 29.60
N ASP A 115 -13.35 -29.03 28.54
CA ASP A 115 -13.38 -30.49 28.52
C ASP A 115 -12.23 -31.09 27.73
N SER A 116 -11.51 -31.95 28.45
CA SER A 116 -10.42 -32.77 27.97
C SER A 116 -10.99 -34.02 27.33
N SER A 117 -10.88 -34.18 26.02
CA SER A 117 -10.82 -35.51 25.43
C SER A 117 -10.05 -35.53 24.12
N SER A 118 -9.15 -36.51 24.07
CA SER A 118 -8.24 -36.90 23.01
C SER A 118 -8.93 -37.13 21.66
N ALA A 119 -8.45 -36.44 20.63
CA ALA A 119 -8.49 -36.93 19.26
C ALA A 119 -7.22 -36.47 18.54
N SER A 120 -6.25 -37.38 18.44
CA SER A 120 -5.18 -37.32 17.47
C SER A 120 -5.79 -37.40 16.08
N ALA A 121 -6.00 -36.25 15.46
CA ALA A 121 -6.39 -36.13 14.06
C ALA A 121 -5.31 -35.32 13.35
N ASP A 122 -4.79 -35.91 12.29
CA ASP A 122 -3.70 -35.43 11.46
C ASP A 122 -3.86 -33.95 11.09
N LEU A 123 -2.85 -33.15 11.42
CA LEU A 123 -2.74 -31.76 11.00
C LEU A 123 -2.53 -31.73 9.48
N VAL A 124 -3.63 -31.65 8.74
CA VAL A 124 -3.57 -31.21 7.34
C VAL A 124 -3.27 -29.72 7.39
N GLU A 125 -1.99 -29.41 7.30
CA GLU A 125 -1.45 -28.09 7.04
C GLU A 125 -2.07 -27.61 5.71
N THR A 126 -3.20 -26.90 5.78
CA THR A 126 -3.77 -26.26 4.59
C THR A 126 -2.80 -25.17 4.20
N ASP A 127 -1.96 -25.50 3.22
CA ASP A 127 -0.97 -24.62 2.61
C ASP A 127 -1.69 -23.36 2.10
N ARG A 128 -1.68 -22.28 2.89
CA ARG A 128 -2.24 -20.97 2.51
C ARG A 128 -1.27 -20.27 1.56
N THR A 129 -0.87 -20.94 0.46
CA THR A 129 -0.01 -20.31 -0.55
C THR A 129 -0.79 -19.21 -1.22
N VAL A 130 -0.40 -17.96 -0.96
CA VAL A 130 -0.89 -16.85 -1.76
C VAL A 130 -0.29 -16.97 -3.15
N GLN A 131 -1.15 -16.92 -4.16
CA GLN A 131 -0.66 -16.76 -5.52
C GLN A 131 -0.11 -15.35 -5.67
N LEU A 132 1.20 -15.26 -5.92
CA LEU A 132 1.86 -13.99 -6.19
C LEU A 132 1.46 -13.47 -7.58
N GLU A 133 1.20 -12.18 -7.63
CA GLU A 133 0.79 -11.46 -8.83
C GLU A 133 1.78 -10.33 -9.12
N LEU A 134 2.24 -10.24 -10.38
CA LEU A 134 2.95 -9.07 -10.87
C LEU A 134 1.94 -8.11 -11.50
N VAL A 135 1.70 -6.98 -10.84
CA VAL A 135 0.78 -5.95 -11.31
C VAL A 135 1.56 -4.87 -12.04
N LEU A 136 1.19 -4.61 -13.31
CA LEU A 136 1.77 -3.54 -14.13
C LEU A 136 0.73 -2.45 -14.35
N LYS A 137 0.83 -1.37 -13.58
CA LYS A 137 -0.01 -0.18 -13.75
C LYS A 137 0.58 0.71 -14.83
N LYS A 138 -0.25 1.41 -15.62
CA LYS A 138 0.26 2.46 -16.51
C LYS A 138 0.93 3.55 -15.67
N TRP A 139 2.16 3.91 -16.00
CA TRP A 139 2.88 4.96 -15.30
C TRP A 139 2.36 6.34 -15.72
N TYR A 140 2.23 7.24 -14.74
CA TYR A 140 1.88 8.63 -14.95
C TYR A 140 2.76 9.50 -14.05
N ASP A 141 3.06 10.70 -14.52
CA ASP A 141 3.61 11.75 -13.66
C ASP A 141 2.50 12.30 -12.77
N VAL A 142 2.48 11.85 -11.51
CA VAL A 142 1.44 12.17 -10.54
C VAL A 142 1.91 13.33 -9.67
N GLU A 143 1.19 14.45 -9.77
CA GLU A 143 1.35 15.58 -8.85
C GLU A 143 0.96 15.17 -7.42
N ARG A 144 1.98 15.01 -6.57
CA ARG A 144 1.91 14.40 -5.23
C ARG A 144 1.06 15.18 -4.24
N SER A 145 0.94 16.50 -4.42
CA SER A 145 0.08 17.35 -3.56
C SER A 145 -1.41 16.99 -3.61
N ARG A 146 -1.85 16.21 -4.60
CA ARG A 146 -3.25 15.77 -4.78
C ARG A 146 -3.52 14.36 -4.25
N GLU A 147 -2.51 13.68 -3.72
CA GLU A 147 -2.68 12.36 -3.11
C GLU A 147 -3.14 12.51 -1.66
N VAL A 148 -4.17 11.76 -1.29
CA VAL A 148 -4.72 11.72 0.06
C VAL A 148 -4.89 10.29 0.53
N ARG A 149 -4.64 10.05 1.82
CA ARG A 149 -4.92 8.79 2.51
C ARG A 149 -6.18 8.93 3.36
N CYS A 150 -7.10 8.00 3.20
CA CYS A 150 -8.43 8.03 3.80
C CYS A 150 -8.60 6.85 4.74
N PHE A 151 -9.09 7.11 5.96
CA PHE A 151 -9.26 6.12 7.02
C PHE A 151 -10.75 5.81 7.18
N VAL A 152 -11.14 4.58 6.84
CA VAL A 152 -12.52 4.11 6.91
C VAL A 152 -12.64 3.05 7.99
N TRP A 153 -13.60 3.22 8.88
CA TRP A 153 -13.91 2.24 9.91
C TRP A 153 -15.41 2.00 9.97
N ASN A 154 -15.82 0.73 10.00
CA ASN A 154 -17.22 0.31 10.09
C ASN A 154 -18.13 1.07 9.11
N ASN A 155 -17.74 1.14 7.85
CA ASN A 155 -18.48 1.86 6.80
C ASN A 155 -18.69 3.36 7.10
N GLN A 156 -17.72 3.99 7.79
CA GLN A 156 -17.67 5.42 8.03
C GLN A 156 -16.28 5.97 7.70
N LEU A 157 -16.23 6.98 6.84
CA LEU A 157 -14.99 7.71 6.55
C LEU A 157 -14.68 8.66 7.70
N LEU A 158 -13.65 8.36 8.48
CA LEU A 158 -13.29 9.10 9.69
C LEU A 158 -12.34 10.26 9.40
N ALA A 159 -11.29 10.00 8.63
CA ALA A 159 -10.20 10.95 8.45
C ALA A 159 -9.59 10.91 7.05
N ILE A 160 -9.03 12.05 6.63
CA ILE A 160 -8.31 12.26 5.38
C ILE A 160 -6.99 12.95 5.70
N SER A 161 -5.87 12.39 5.24
CA SER A 161 -4.53 12.92 5.42
C SER A 161 -3.91 13.24 4.06
N GLN A 162 -3.20 14.35 3.94
CA GLN A 162 -2.28 14.56 2.83
C GLN A 162 -1.24 13.43 2.78
N ARG A 163 -1.05 12.81 1.61
CA ARG A 163 -0.18 11.63 1.49
C ARG A 163 1.31 11.94 1.51
N ASP A 164 1.68 13.05 0.88
CA ASP A 164 3.06 13.51 0.76
C ASP A 164 3.42 14.41 1.96
N PRO A 165 4.60 14.26 2.58
CA PRO A 165 4.97 15.04 3.76
C PRO A 165 5.41 16.48 3.47
N ASN A 166 5.54 16.87 2.20
CA ASN A 166 5.97 18.21 1.83
C ASN A 166 4.89 19.26 2.10
N PHE A 167 5.32 20.49 2.34
CA PHE A 167 4.42 21.63 2.44
C PHE A 167 3.99 22.10 1.04
N PHE A 168 2.67 22.29 0.86
CA PHE A 168 2.08 22.81 -0.36
C PHE A 168 1.16 23.99 -0.02
N GLU A 169 1.61 25.20 -0.30
CA GLU A 169 0.90 26.44 0.04
C GLU A 169 -0.52 26.50 -0.55
N HIS A 170 -0.72 25.96 -1.75
CA HIS A 170 -2.02 25.95 -2.43
C HIS A 170 -3.08 25.08 -1.73
N LEU A 171 -2.67 24.20 -0.80
CA LEU A 171 -3.60 23.38 0.01
C LEU A 171 -4.11 24.10 1.25
N LEU A 172 -3.49 25.22 1.66
CA LEU A 172 -3.86 25.94 2.88
C LEU A 172 -5.25 26.60 2.85
N PRO A 173 -5.70 27.22 1.73
CA PRO A 173 -7.00 27.90 1.72
C PRO A 173 -8.14 26.97 2.14
N GLN A 174 -9.02 27.45 3.01
CA GLN A 174 -10.13 26.66 3.55
C GLN A 174 -11.08 26.16 2.45
N GLU A 175 -11.26 26.95 1.39
CA GLU A 175 -12.04 26.56 0.21
C GLU A 175 -11.46 25.32 -0.49
N THR A 176 -10.13 25.28 -0.67
CA THR A 176 -9.42 24.11 -1.21
C THR A 176 -9.64 22.89 -0.34
N GLN A 177 -9.44 23.03 0.98
CA GLN A 177 -9.62 21.93 1.94
C GLN A 177 -11.07 21.42 1.97
N ASN A 178 -12.05 22.32 1.95
CA ASN A 178 -13.46 21.96 1.90
C ASN A 178 -13.81 21.23 0.59
N THR A 179 -13.23 21.64 -0.53
CA THR A 179 -13.38 20.96 -1.83
C THR A 179 -12.79 19.55 -1.76
N MET A 180 -11.56 19.39 -1.25
CA MET A 180 -10.92 18.08 -1.07
C MET A 180 -11.74 17.17 -0.17
N ARG A 181 -12.21 17.68 0.98
CA ARG A 181 -13.04 16.92 1.94
C ARG A 181 -14.34 16.46 1.30
N SER A 182 -15.10 17.38 0.69
CA SER A 182 -16.39 17.09 0.10
C SER A 182 -16.29 16.15 -1.11
N THR A 183 -15.33 16.35 -2.01
CA THR A 183 -15.06 15.45 -3.14
C THR A 183 -14.71 14.06 -2.65
N THR A 184 -13.83 13.94 -1.65
CA THR A 184 -13.41 12.65 -1.10
C THR A 184 -14.58 11.90 -0.45
N LEU A 185 -15.36 12.59 0.39
CA LEU A 185 -16.54 12.02 1.04
C LEU A 185 -17.60 11.57 0.02
N LYS A 186 -17.85 12.40 -1.00
CA LYS A 186 -18.78 12.07 -2.09
C LYS A 186 -18.32 10.84 -2.86
N PHE A 187 -17.06 10.84 -3.31
CA PHE A 187 -16.49 9.73 -4.05
C PHE A 187 -16.52 8.43 -3.25
N TRP A 188 -16.14 8.47 -1.97
CA TRP A 188 -16.20 7.29 -1.11
C TRP A 188 -17.62 6.73 -0.99
N ASN A 189 -18.62 7.58 -0.72
CA ASN A 189 -20.01 7.16 -0.58
C ASN A 189 -20.56 6.54 -1.88
N GLU A 190 -20.30 7.17 -3.03
CA GLU A 190 -20.90 6.79 -4.31
C GLU A 190 -20.15 5.62 -5.00
N GLU A 191 -18.82 5.57 -4.85
CA GLU A 191 -17.97 4.69 -5.65
C GLU A 191 -17.25 3.60 -4.85
N VAL A 192 -17.17 3.69 -3.52
CA VAL A 192 -16.36 2.76 -2.71
C VAL A 192 -17.18 2.00 -1.67
N LYS A 193 -17.91 2.72 -0.79
CA LYS A 193 -18.51 2.20 0.45
C LYS A 193 -19.20 0.84 0.34
N PHE A 194 -20.04 0.66 -0.68
CA PHE A 194 -20.79 -0.59 -0.89
C PHE A 194 -20.29 -1.43 -2.09
N LYS A 195 -19.24 -0.97 -2.78
CA LYS A 195 -18.68 -1.63 -3.98
C LYS A 195 -17.38 -2.36 -3.67
N PHE A 196 -16.54 -1.81 -2.78
CA PHE A 196 -15.27 -2.40 -2.43
C PHE A 196 -15.46 -3.76 -1.76
N ALA A 197 -14.76 -4.78 -2.25
CA ALA A 197 -14.88 -6.16 -1.79
C ALA A 197 -16.35 -6.63 -1.67
N ASN A 198 -17.21 -6.22 -2.61
CA ASN A 198 -18.66 -6.51 -2.59
C ASN A 198 -19.37 -6.07 -1.29
N GLY A 199 -18.88 -5.01 -0.65
CA GLY A 199 -19.39 -4.51 0.63
C GLY A 199 -19.05 -5.40 1.83
N GLN A 200 -18.24 -6.45 1.64
CA GLN A 200 -17.87 -7.36 2.72
C GLN A 200 -16.84 -6.71 3.64
N VAL A 201 -15.93 -5.87 3.15
CA VAL A 201 -14.89 -5.21 3.95
C VAL A 201 -15.33 -3.80 4.32
N VAL A 202 -15.48 -3.54 5.62
CA VAL A 202 -16.07 -2.30 6.15
C VAL A 202 -15.05 -1.37 6.83
N SER A 203 -13.85 -1.89 7.14
CA SER A 203 -12.76 -1.13 7.75
C SER A 203 -11.49 -1.30 6.92
N TYR A 204 -10.96 -0.19 6.41
CA TYR A 204 -9.82 -0.18 5.51
C TYR A 204 -9.22 1.23 5.42
N VAL A 205 -8.00 1.30 4.91
CA VAL A 205 -7.36 2.56 4.50
C VAL A 205 -7.33 2.58 2.98
N MET A 206 -7.66 3.71 2.36
CA MET A 206 -7.59 3.86 0.91
C MET A 206 -6.79 5.10 0.53
N ASP A 207 -5.97 4.97 -0.49
CA ASP A 207 -5.22 6.08 -1.08
C ASP A 207 -5.95 6.55 -2.34
N LEU A 208 -6.23 7.85 -2.43
CA LEU A 208 -6.89 8.48 -3.56
C LEU A 208 -6.00 9.54 -4.20
N LEU A 209 -6.13 9.69 -5.52
CA LEU A 209 -5.57 10.79 -6.28
C LEU A 209 -6.71 11.69 -6.76
N LEU A 210 -6.79 12.91 -6.22
CA LEU A 210 -7.75 13.92 -6.65
C LEU A 210 -7.38 14.46 -8.02
N THR A 211 -8.36 14.78 -8.88
CA THR A 211 -8.12 15.42 -10.18
C THR A 211 -7.57 16.84 -10.03
N ARG A 212 -7.06 17.46 -11.11
CA ARG A 212 -6.44 18.79 -11.05
C ARG A 212 -7.38 19.90 -10.55
N ASP A 213 -8.67 19.75 -10.83
CA ASP A 213 -9.75 20.62 -10.35
C ASP A 213 -10.26 20.24 -8.94
N LEU A 214 -9.75 19.15 -8.35
CA LEU A 214 -10.16 18.60 -7.06
C LEU A 214 -11.63 18.16 -6.99
N LEU A 215 -12.32 18.01 -8.13
CA LEU A 215 -13.76 17.67 -8.19
C LEU A 215 -14.04 16.19 -8.39
N ARG A 216 -13.02 15.39 -8.71
CA ARG A 216 -13.10 13.93 -8.87
C ARG A 216 -11.89 13.27 -8.21
N ALA A 217 -11.98 11.96 -8.04
CA ALA A 217 -10.90 11.16 -7.48
C ALA A 217 -10.71 9.86 -8.26
N HIS A 218 -9.51 9.30 -8.17
CA HIS A 218 -9.17 7.97 -8.62
C HIS A 218 -8.61 7.17 -7.45
N VAL A 219 -9.03 5.90 -7.32
CA VAL A 219 -8.42 4.99 -6.35
C VAL A 219 -6.99 4.67 -6.79
N VAL A 220 -6.05 4.79 -5.86
CA VAL A 220 -4.63 4.46 -6.06
C VAL A 220 -4.32 3.11 -5.44
N ASP A 221 -4.72 2.90 -4.19
CA ASP A 221 -4.47 1.66 -3.45
C ASP A 221 -5.45 1.48 -2.27
N PHE A 222 -5.56 0.24 -1.79
CA PHE A 222 -6.22 -0.11 -0.53
C PHE A 222 -5.21 -0.78 0.40
N ASN A 223 -5.32 -0.50 1.70
CA ASN A 223 -4.47 -1.04 2.75
C ASN A 223 -5.33 -1.47 3.95
N PRO A 224 -4.87 -2.42 4.78
CA PRO A 224 -5.54 -2.76 6.03
C PRO A 224 -5.66 -1.55 6.97
N TYR A 225 -6.76 -1.47 7.70
CA TYR A 225 -6.89 -0.56 8.85
C TYR A 225 -6.18 -1.19 10.06
N ALA A 226 -4.87 -1.05 10.11
CA ALA A 226 -4.03 -1.65 11.14
C ALA A 226 -2.72 -0.87 11.30
N PRO A 227 -2.04 -0.94 12.46
CA PRO A 227 -0.79 -0.22 12.74
C PRO A 227 0.32 -0.37 11.69
N ARG A 228 0.32 -1.44 10.89
CA ARG A 228 1.26 -1.63 9.77
C ARG A 228 1.08 -0.61 8.64
N THR A 229 -0.07 0.05 8.57
CA THR A 229 -0.34 1.09 7.59
C THR A 229 0.03 2.44 8.22
N ASP A 230 0.94 3.17 7.59
CA ASP A 230 1.37 4.48 8.09
C ASP A 230 0.19 5.47 8.23
N PRO A 231 -0.05 6.03 9.44
CA PRO A 231 -1.16 6.94 9.69
C PRO A 231 -0.88 8.38 9.22
N LEU A 232 0.36 8.69 8.80
CA LEU A 232 0.79 9.98 8.25
C LEU A 232 0.57 11.15 9.22
N LEU A 233 -0.36 12.07 8.94
CA LEU A 233 -0.66 13.24 9.78
C LEU A 233 -1.58 12.92 10.97
N PHE A 234 -1.80 11.65 11.27
CA PHE A 234 -2.59 11.17 12.40
C PHE A 234 -1.77 10.18 13.22
N GLU A 235 -2.25 9.95 14.44
CA GLU A 235 -1.80 8.85 15.28
C GLU A 235 -2.86 7.75 15.33
N TRP A 236 -2.45 6.49 15.46
CA TRP A 236 -3.39 5.36 15.54
C TRP A 236 -4.31 5.45 16.77
N SER A 237 -3.79 5.94 17.90
CA SER A 237 -4.58 6.21 19.11
C SER A 237 -5.65 7.28 18.85
N GLU A 238 -5.30 8.32 18.09
CA GLU A 238 -6.24 9.38 17.74
C GLU A 238 -7.35 8.89 16.80
N LEU A 239 -7.01 8.02 15.83
CA LEU A 239 -8.01 7.41 14.96
C LEU A 239 -8.97 6.51 15.74
N ALA A 240 -8.51 5.82 16.79
CA ALA A 240 -9.35 5.03 17.69
C ALA A 240 -10.31 5.92 18.51
N ASP A 241 -9.82 7.08 18.99
CA ASP A 241 -10.68 8.06 19.67
C ASP A 241 -11.75 8.63 18.72
N LEU A 242 -11.38 8.95 17.48
CA LEU A 242 -12.33 9.43 16.46
C LEU A 242 -13.40 8.38 16.15
N HIS A 243 -13.01 7.11 16.07
CA HIS A 243 -13.94 6.00 15.91
C HIS A 243 -14.94 5.94 17.08
N THR A 244 -14.47 5.98 18.32
CA THR A 244 -15.32 5.90 19.52
C THR A 244 -16.34 7.05 19.54
N ARG A 245 -15.89 8.26 19.18
CA ARG A 245 -16.77 9.44 19.07
C ARG A 245 -17.79 9.27 17.94
N ALA A 246 -17.37 8.76 16.79
CA ALA A 246 -18.24 8.53 15.66
C ALA A 246 -19.38 7.55 16.00
N GLU A 247 -19.07 6.46 16.73
CA GLU A 247 -20.08 5.53 17.22
C GLU A 247 -21.04 6.17 18.21
N GLN A 248 -20.52 6.97 19.15
CA GLN A 248 -21.35 7.66 20.12
C GLN A 248 -22.35 8.62 19.44
N ILE A 249 -21.88 9.38 18.45
CA ILE A 249 -22.75 10.27 17.64
C ILE A 249 -23.82 9.46 16.91
N ALA A 250 -23.45 8.30 16.33
CA ALA A 250 -24.40 7.45 15.62
C ALA A 250 -25.51 6.92 16.56
N ILE A 251 -25.14 6.51 17.77
CA ILE A 251 -26.08 6.06 18.81
C ILE A 251 -26.99 7.22 19.25
N GLU A 252 -26.43 8.39 19.52
CA GLU A 252 -27.21 9.58 19.93
C GLU A 252 -28.24 9.97 18.87
N LEU A 253 -27.86 9.97 17.59
CA LEU A 253 -28.77 10.25 16.46
C LEU A 253 -29.86 9.17 16.32
N GLU A 254 -29.54 7.90 16.59
CA GLU A 254 -30.53 6.81 16.55
C GLU A 254 -31.55 6.95 17.70
N ILE A 255 -31.10 7.29 18.91
CA ILE A 255 -31.97 7.55 20.06
C ILE A 255 -32.89 8.76 19.80
N ASP A 256 -32.34 9.86 19.29
CA ASP A 256 -33.12 11.06 18.93
C ASP A 256 -34.19 10.75 17.88
N SER A 257 -33.86 9.91 16.89
CA SER A 257 -34.81 9.48 15.86
C SER A 257 -35.98 8.64 16.41
N LEU A 258 -35.78 7.96 17.55
CA LEU A 258 -36.82 7.18 18.23
C LEU A 258 -37.67 8.02 19.20
N ASN A 259 -37.16 9.15 19.70
CA ASN A 259 -37.83 10.02 20.67
C ASN A 259 -38.76 11.06 20.02
N LEU A 260 -39.61 10.65 19.09
CA LEU A 260 -40.57 11.49 18.35
C LEU A 260 -41.64 12.22 19.21
N GLU A 261 -41.27 13.05 20.20
CA GLU A 261 -42.13 14.06 20.83
C GLU A 261 -41.30 15.23 21.39
N GLU A 262 -40.90 16.18 20.53
CA GLU A 262 -41.03 17.64 20.72
C GLU A 262 -40.11 18.36 19.71
N SER A 263 -40.72 19.19 18.87
CA SER A 263 -40.05 19.97 17.83
C SER A 263 -39.18 21.08 18.45
N VAL A 264 -37.92 20.79 18.73
CA VAL A 264 -36.88 21.82 18.81
C VAL A 264 -36.38 22.08 17.38
N PRO A 265 -36.22 23.34 16.94
CA PRO A 265 -35.65 23.63 15.62
C PRO A 265 -34.25 23.03 15.56
N ILE A 266 -34.14 21.96 14.79
CA ILE A 266 -32.91 21.23 14.52
C ILE A 266 -31.98 22.13 13.70
N ASP A 267 -31.18 22.93 14.39
CA ASP A 267 -29.81 23.27 13.96
C ASP A 267 -28.86 22.11 14.39
N SER A 268 -29.36 20.86 14.31
CA SER A 268 -28.74 19.65 14.87
C SER A 268 -27.66 19.03 13.97
N ARG A 269 -26.63 19.80 13.63
CA ARG A 269 -25.41 19.22 13.01
C ARG A 269 -24.17 19.28 13.88
N THR A 270 -24.32 19.66 15.15
CA THR A 270 -23.20 19.90 16.07
C THR A 270 -23.32 19.13 17.39
N VAL A 271 -24.00 17.99 17.40
CA VAL A 271 -23.84 17.04 18.50
C VAL A 271 -22.40 16.52 18.42
N SER A 272 -21.52 17.06 19.29
CA SER A 272 -20.05 16.93 19.40
C SER A 272 -19.14 17.91 18.63
N GLY A 273 -19.64 18.77 17.73
CA GLY A 273 -18.86 19.82 17.07
C GLY A 273 -17.75 19.37 16.09
N ILE A 274 -17.67 18.07 15.76
CA ILE A 274 -16.68 17.53 14.81
C ILE A 274 -17.38 17.11 13.52
N GLU A 275 -17.06 17.79 12.42
CA GLU A 275 -17.52 17.41 11.08
C GLU A 275 -16.60 16.32 10.51
N LEU A 276 -17.12 15.09 10.39
CA LEU A 276 -16.42 14.00 9.74
C LEU A 276 -16.63 14.05 8.21
N PRO A 277 -15.60 13.72 7.41
CA PRO A 277 -14.27 13.30 7.84
C PRO A 277 -13.35 14.47 8.20
N LEU A 278 -12.50 14.25 9.20
CA LEU A 278 -11.45 15.20 9.57
C LEU A 278 -10.36 15.23 8.51
N LEU A 279 -10.07 16.40 7.93
CA LEU A 279 -9.00 16.59 6.94
C LEU A 279 -7.77 17.22 7.59
N ARG A 280 -6.59 16.65 7.34
CA ARG A 280 -5.29 17.25 7.67
C ARG A 280 -4.40 17.40 6.44
N VAL A 281 -3.82 18.58 6.33
CA VAL A 281 -2.79 18.93 5.35
C VAL A 281 -1.56 19.46 6.10
N VAL A 282 -0.40 19.42 5.45
CA VAL A 282 0.83 19.99 6.02
C VAL A 282 0.68 21.50 6.06
N ASN A 283 0.68 22.07 7.26
CA ASN A 283 0.30 23.46 7.51
C ASN A 283 1.48 24.45 7.49
N SER A 284 2.71 23.95 7.56
CA SER A 284 3.91 24.79 7.48
C SER A 284 5.11 24.00 6.95
N PRO A 285 6.09 24.66 6.32
CA PRO A 285 7.33 24.02 5.88
C PRO A 285 8.14 23.36 7.02
N ASN A 286 7.94 23.83 8.25
CA ASN A 286 8.64 23.37 9.44
C ASN A 286 7.88 22.25 10.18
N GLN A 287 6.65 21.94 9.76
CA GLN A 287 5.92 20.82 10.33
C GLN A 287 6.63 19.54 9.90
N SER A 288 7.28 18.88 10.85
CA SER A 288 7.88 17.57 10.63
C SER A 288 6.77 16.54 10.46
N ALA A 289 6.26 16.40 9.24
CA ALA A 289 5.39 15.30 8.83
C ALA A 289 6.24 14.10 8.37
N ARG A 290 7.39 13.86 9.02
CA ARG A 290 8.21 12.69 8.69
C ARG A 290 7.40 11.45 9.05
N PRO A 291 7.16 10.53 8.10
CA PRO A 291 6.46 9.31 8.41
C PRO A 291 7.19 8.56 9.54
N MET A 292 6.44 8.09 10.54
CA MET A 292 6.98 7.44 11.74
C MET A 292 7.86 6.24 11.39
N TYR A 293 7.55 5.61 10.26
CA TYR A 293 8.36 4.60 9.64
C TYR A 293 8.82 5.09 8.27
N SER A 294 10.04 4.73 7.87
CA SER A 294 10.35 4.70 6.45
C SER A 294 9.31 3.83 5.75
N HIS A 295 9.20 4.00 4.45
CA HIS A 295 8.32 3.23 3.60
C HIS A 295 8.44 1.68 3.79
N ASN A 296 9.51 1.21 4.45
CA ASN A 296 9.89 -0.17 4.79
C ASN A 296 9.43 -0.67 6.16
N MET A 297 8.63 0.09 6.91
CA MET A 297 8.34 -0.18 8.34
C MET A 297 9.58 -0.21 9.24
N ILE A 298 10.73 0.24 8.73
CA ILE A 298 11.95 0.49 9.50
C ILE A 298 11.89 1.94 10.00
N PRO A 299 12.23 2.23 11.27
CA PRO A 299 12.33 3.62 11.74
C PRO A 299 13.13 4.47 10.76
N ALA A 300 12.62 5.64 10.40
CA ALA A 300 13.16 6.46 9.31
C ALA A 300 14.67 6.77 9.43
N ASP A 301 15.20 6.70 10.65
CA ASP A 301 16.60 6.98 10.98
C ASP A 301 17.57 5.81 10.68
N ALA A 302 17.08 4.62 10.31
CA ALA A 302 17.92 3.42 10.15
C ALA A 302 18.41 3.14 8.71
N LEU A 303 17.98 3.92 7.71
CA LEU A 303 18.19 3.60 6.29
C LEU A 303 19.15 4.53 5.52
N SER A 304 19.83 5.49 6.15
CA SER A 304 20.39 6.62 5.41
C SER A 304 21.57 6.33 4.47
N ASP A 305 22.40 5.27 4.64
CA ASP A 305 23.69 5.26 3.93
C ASP A 305 24.12 3.95 3.24
N ASN A 306 23.64 2.76 3.65
CA ASN A 306 24.16 1.49 3.11
C ASN A 306 23.36 0.94 1.93
N ALA A 307 22.04 1.15 1.90
CA ALA A 307 21.19 0.61 0.84
C ALA A 307 21.44 1.27 -0.53
N MET A 308 21.70 2.59 -0.53
CA MET A 308 21.93 3.36 -1.76
C MET A 308 23.22 2.95 -2.50
N ARG A 309 24.28 2.59 -1.77
CA ARG A 309 25.55 2.16 -2.38
C ARG A 309 25.41 0.77 -3.01
N PHE A 310 24.79 -0.15 -2.29
CA PHE A 310 24.65 -1.53 -2.74
C PHE A 310 23.83 -1.65 -4.01
N ALA A 311 22.67 -0.99 -4.10
CA ALA A 311 21.86 -1.14 -5.31
C ALA A 311 22.33 -0.25 -6.48
N ALA A 312 23.20 0.76 -6.25
CA ALA A 312 23.95 1.41 -7.33
C ALA A 312 24.96 0.44 -7.99
N GLU A 313 25.64 -0.40 -7.22
CA GLU A 313 26.54 -1.42 -7.76
C GLU A 313 25.79 -2.47 -8.60
N ILE A 314 24.63 -2.93 -8.10
CA ILE A 314 23.79 -3.89 -8.83
C ILE A 314 23.25 -3.29 -10.14
N ALA A 315 22.80 -2.03 -10.14
CA ALA A 315 22.28 -1.37 -11.33
C ALA A 315 23.34 -1.26 -12.46
N VAL A 316 24.58 -0.96 -12.09
CA VAL A 316 25.71 -0.91 -13.03
C VAL A 316 25.98 -2.28 -13.63
N GLU A 317 26.00 -3.33 -12.80
CA GLU A 317 26.24 -4.70 -13.25
C GLU A 317 25.15 -5.20 -14.21
N MET A 318 23.88 -4.88 -13.94
CA MET A 318 22.77 -5.27 -14.83
C MET A 318 22.81 -4.52 -16.16
N ALA A 319 23.08 -3.22 -16.15
CA ALA A 319 23.18 -2.41 -17.38
C ALA A 319 24.38 -2.81 -18.26
N GLN A 320 25.44 -3.36 -17.66
CA GLN A 320 26.58 -3.93 -18.38
C GLN A 320 26.17 -5.21 -19.11
N ARG A 321 25.48 -6.13 -18.42
CA ARG A 321 25.01 -7.40 -18.98
C ARG A 321 23.99 -7.22 -20.11
N GLU A 322 23.13 -6.22 -20.03
CA GLU A 322 22.15 -5.96 -21.08
C GLU A 322 22.83 -5.46 -22.38
N ARG A 323 23.88 -4.64 -22.26
CA ARG A 323 24.70 -4.22 -23.41
C ARG A 323 25.44 -5.39 -24.05
N GLU A 324 26.03 -6.26 -23.24
CA GLU A 324 26.72 -7.45 -23.73
C GLU A 324 25.76 -8.43 -24.44
N ALA A 325 24.53 -8.57 -23.94
CA ALA A 325 23.50 -9.39 -24.59
C ALA A 325 23.07 -8.81 -25.94
N GLN A 326 22.88 -7.49 -26.03
CA GLN A 326 22.52 -6.80 -27.28
C GLN A 326 23.65 -6.91 -28.33
N ASP A 327 24.91 -6.75 -27.91
CA ASP A 327 26.08 -6.89 -28.79
C ASP A 327 26.26 -8.33 -29.30
N ALA A 328 25.99 -9.33 -28.44
CA ALA A 328 26.05 -10.74 -28.82
C ALA A 328 24.95 -11.11 -29.83
N GLU A 329 23.77 -10.50 -29.72
CA GLU A 329 22.65 -10.69 -30.63
C GLU A 329 22.92 -10.01 -31.99
N ALA A 330 23.50 -8.80 -31.99
CA ALA A 330 23.94 -8.11 -33.21
C ALA A 330 24.99 -8.91 -34.00
N ARG A 331 25.99 -9.50 -33.31
CA ARG A 331 27.02 -10.34 -33.96
C ARG A 331 26.48 -11.65 -34.53
N ARG A 332 25.32 -12.13 -34.06
CA ARG A 332 24.65 -13.32 -34.62
C ARG A 332 23.81 -13.01 -35.85
N GLY A 333 23.37 -11.75 -36.02
CA GLY A 333 22.62 -11.31 -37.21
C GLY A 333 23.49 -11.02 -38.44
N GLU A 334 24.81 -10.90 -38.27
CA GLU A 334 25.77 -10.59 -39.34
C GLU A 334 26.49 -11.83 -39.93
N ARG A 335 26.14 -13.05 -39.49
CA ARG A 335 26.66 -14.33 -40.03
C ARG A 335 25.61 -15.06 -40.85
#